data_AF-A0A9N8EWL8-F1
#
_entry.id   AF-A0A9N8EWL8-F1
#
_cell.length_a   1.000
_cell.length_b   1.000
_cell.length_c   1.000
_cell.angle_alpha   90.00
_cell.angle_beta   90.00
_cell.angle_gamma   90.00
#
_symmetry.space_group_name_H-M   'P 1'
#
loop_
_entity.id
_entity.type
_entity.pdbx_description
1 polymer ?
#
loop_
_entity_poly.entity_id
_entity_poly.type
_entity_poly.pdbx_seq_one_letter_code
_entity_poly.pdbx_strand_id
1 'polypeptide(L)'
;MVISGKVSKINAKIPVSKVDHGKKNCDVDLQVPVSPSSSESLEDEVIALRARNKVLLEALKGVNESATALKKKHFDLVWFARNRYRYPNHGASKRIQESEEHREDLDLLKSDDGDYHHGFQAGVLAASRMFQEQSDILHVNDQDEEEKLMANSIKHREKVEESKTKFERRRSLPQVEAGEFPEN
;
A
#
# COMPACT_ATOMS: atom_id res chain seq x y z
N MET A 1 -37.28 -36.43 -0.34
CA MET A 1 -36.03 -36.95 0.26
C MET A 1 -35.02 -35.81 0.19
N VAL A 2 -34.73 -35.13 1.30
CA VAL A 2 -33.87 -33.92 1.33
C VAL A 2 -32.51 -34.32 1.89
N ILE A 3 -31.44 -34.18 1.09
CA ILE A 3 -30.07 -34.49 1.52
C ILE A 3 -29.50 -33.23 2.18
N SER A 4 -29.48 -33.23 3.51
CA SER A 4 -28.82 -32.21 4.33
C SER A 4 -27.32 -32.53 4.42
N GLY A 5 -26.50 -31.76 3.71
CA GLY A 5 -25.04 -31.84 3.78
C GLY A 5 -24.49 -31.01 4.93
N LYS A 6 -23.96 -31.66 5.98
CA LYS A 6 -23.18 -31.01 7.03
C LYS A 6 -21.76 -30.72 6.51
N VAL A 7 -21.36 -29.45 6.55
CA VAL A 7 -19.97 -29.03 6.30
C VAL A 7 -19.20 -29.06 7.62
N SER A 8 -18.26 -30.00 7.75
CA SER A 8 -17.35 -30.10 8.89
C SER A 8 -16.21 -29.09 8.77
N LYS A 9 -16.02 -28.27 9.82
CA LYS A 9 -14.85 -27.38 9.95
C LYS A 9 -13.67 -28.17 10.51
N ILE A 10 -12.56 -28.24 9.77
CA ILE A 10 -11.32 -28.87 10.21
C ILE A 10 -10.44 -27.79 10.85
N ASN A 11 -10.19 -27.90 12.15
CA ASN A 11 -9.28 -27.01 12.88
C ASN A 11 -7.89 -27.68 12.92
N ALA A 12 -7.01 -27.33 12.00
CA ALA A 12 -5.61 -27.77 12.01
C ALA A 12 -4.78 -26.80 12.85
N LYS A 13 -4.33 -27.26 14.02
CA LYS A 13 -3.49 -26.49 14.94
C LYS A 13 -2.02 -26.83 14.65
N ILE A 14 -1.34 -25.96 13.91
CA ILE A 14 0.11 -26.06 13.67
C ILE A 14 0.84 -25.38 14.85
N PRO A 15 1.75 -26.06 15.57
CA PRO A 15 2.52 -25.43 16.63
C PRO A 15 3.67 -24.59 16.04
N VAL A 16 3.66 -23.29 16.28
CA VAL A 16 4.77 -22.38 15.94
C VAL A 16 5.69 -22.25 17.16
N SER A 17 6.94 -22.63 16.99
CA SER A 17 8.02 -22.42 17.96
C SER A 17 8.31 -20.93 18.15
N LYS A 18 8.42 -20.51 19.41
CA LYS A 18 8.65 -19.13 19.85
C LYS A 18 9.99 -18.60 19.35
N VAL A 19 9.96 -17.51 18.58
CA VAL A 19 11.08 -16.59 18.39
C VAL A 19 10.58 -15.22 18.83
N ASP A 20 11.14 -14.76 19.95
CA ASP A 20 10.73 -13.58 20.68
C ASP A 20 11.55 -12.38 20.18
N HIS A 21 11.03 -11.70 19.17
CA HIS A 21 11.49 -10.37 18.77
C HIS A 21 10.30 -9.44 18.81
N GLY A 22 10.41 -8.40 19.63
CA GLY A 22 9.37 -7.42 19.93
C GLY A 22 8.68 -6.90 18.67
N LYS A 23 7.55 -7.52 18.35
CA LYS A 23 6.61 -7.06 17.33
C LYS A 23 5.47 -6.37 18.05
N LYS A 24 5.25 -5.10 17.73
CA LYS A 24 3.93 -4.50 17.87
C LYS A 24 2.99 -5.36 17.01
N ASN A 25 2.17 -6.18 17.66
CA ASN A 25 1.11 -6.94 17.00
C ASN A 25 0.14 -5.95 16.36
N CYS A 26 0.28 -5.74 15.06
CA CYS A 26 -0.84 -5.34 14.21
C CYS A 26 -1.63 -6.62 13.87
N ASP A 27 -2.36 -7.13 14.88
CA ASP A 27 -3.51 -8.01 14.65
C ASP A 27 -4.57 -7.15 13.95
N VAL A 28 -4.44 -7.01 12.63
CA VAL A 28 -5.54 -6.57 11.78
C VAL A 28 -6.18 -7.85 11.29
N ASP A 29 -7.27 -8.24 11.94
CA ASP A 29 -8.20 -9.25 11.44
C ASP A 29 -8.69 -8.78 10.06
N LEU A 30 -7.98 -9.18 9.01
CA LEU A 30 -8.32 -8.89 7.62
C LEU A 30 -9.47 -9.82 7.22
N GLN A 31 -10.68 -9.52 7.71
CA GLN A 31 -11.89 -10.10 7.16
C GLN A 31 -12.12 -9.50 5.78
N VAL A 32 -11.53 -10.11 4.76
CA VAL A 32 -11.87 -9.83 3.36
C VAL A 32 -13.24 -10.46 3.11
N PRO A 33 -14.31 -9.69 2.85
CA PRO A 33 -15.62 -10.27 2.57
C PRO A 33 -15.54 -11.01 1.24
N VAL A 34 -15.69 -12.34 1.30
CA VAL A 34 -15.65 -13.22 0.14
C VAL A 34 -17.03 -13.22 -0.51
N SER A 35 -17.12 -12.55 -1.67
CA SER A 35 -18.24 -12.49 -2.63
C SER A 35 -19.59 -11.94 -2.13
N PRO A 36 -20.17 -10.93 -2.82
CA PRO A 36 -21.47 -10.38 -2.47
C PRO A 36 -22.58 -11.39 -2.81
N SER A 37 -23.29 -11.85 -1.78
CA SER A 37 -24.55 -12.56 -1.93
C SER A 37 -25.62 -11.58 -2.38
N SER A 38 -25.88 -11.52 -3.69
CA SER A 38 -27.14 -11.13 -4.34
C SER A 38 -28.13 -10.26 -3.53
N SER A 39 -27.80 -8.98 -3.30
CA SER A 39 -28.79 -7.90 -3.04
C SER A 39 -28.18 -6.49 -2.85
N GLU A 40 -26.89 -6.26 -3.10
CA GLU A 40 -26.28 -4.93 -2.92
C GLU A 40 -26.52 -4.05 -4.16
N SER A 41 -26.81 -2.76 -3.94
CA SER A 41 -26.90 -1.77 -5.02
C SER A 41 -25.55 -1.68 -5.74
N LEU A 42 -25.55 -1.44 -7.06
CA LEU A 42 -24.32 -1.20 -7.83
C LEU A 42 -23.45 -0.09 -7.20
N GLU A 43 -24.09 0.86 -6.52
CA GLU A 43 -23.41 1.94 -5.80
C GLU A 43 -22.62 1.43 -4.57
N ASP A 44 -23.21 0.50 -3.80
CA ASP A 44 -22.56 -0.11 -2.64
C ASP A 44 -21.38 -0.99 -3.06
N GLU A 45 -21.52 -1.72 -4.18
CA GLU A 45 -20.45 -2.53 -4.75
C GLU A 45 -19.26 -1.67 -5.19
N VAL A 46 -19.51 -0.51 -5.82
CA VAL A 46 -18.45 0.44 -6.20
C VAL A 46 -17.72 0.99 -4.97
N ILE A 47 -18.45 1.32 -3.91
CA ILE A 47 -17.85 1.78 -2.64
C ILE A 47 -16.98 0.68 -2.03
N ALA A 48 -17.49 -0.55 -1.98
CA ALA A 48 -16.74 -1.70 -1.45
C ALA A 48 -15.48 -2.00 -2.26
N LEU A 49 -15.55 -1.95 -3.58
CA LEU A 49 -14.39 -2.16 -4.47
C LEU A 49 -13.34 -1.07 -4.29
N ARG A 50 -13.74 0.20 -4.13
CA ARG A 50 -12.80 1.31 -3.85
C ARG A 50 -12.11 1.14 -2.50
N ALA A 51 -12.85 0.76 -1.47
CA ALA A 51 -12.28 0.48 -0.16
C ALA A 51 -11.26 -0.66 -0.21
N ARG A 52 -11.57 -1.75 -0.94
CA ARG A 52 -10.64 -2.87 -1.15
C ARG A 52 -9.39 -2.43 -1.92
N ASN A 53 -9.55 -1.66 -3.00
CA ASN A 53 -8.42 -1.13 -3.77
C ASN A 53 -7.51 -0.27 -2.90
N LYS A 54 -8.06 0.61 -2.05
CA LYS A 54 -7.27 1.41 -1.11
C LYS A 54 -6.41 0.54 -0.18
N VAL A 55 -7.01 -0.49 0.43
CA VAL A 55 -6.27 -1.41 1.31
C VAL A 55 -5.17 -2.15 0.56
N LEU A 56 -5.44 -2.59 -0.68
CA LEU A 56 -4.46 -3.27 -1.52
C LEU A 56 -3.29 -2.34 -1.91
N LEU A 57 -3.57 -1.07 -2.23
CA LEU A 57 -2.54 -0.07 -2.52
C LEU A 57 -1.65 0.19 -1.31
N GLU A 58 -2.24 0.36 -0.12
CA GLU A 58 -1.49 0.53 1.13
C GLU A 58 -0.62 -0.70 1.43
N ALA A 59 -1.15 -1.91 1.24
CA ALA A 59 -0.40 -3.15 1.40
C ALA A 59 0.78 -3.26 0.42
N LEU A 60 0.55 -2.96 -0.86
CA LEU A 60 1.60 -2.96 -1.89
C LEU A 60 2.69 -1.92 -1.59
N LYS A 61 2.32 -0.73 -1.10
CA LYS A 61 3.27 0.29 -0.67
C LYS A 61 4.14 -0.23 0.48
N GLY A 62 3.54 -0.86 1.48
CA GLY A 62 4.28 -1.48 2.59
C GLY A 62 5.24 -2.58 2.13
N VAL A 63 4.84 -3.39 1.13
CA VAL A 63 5.72 -4.38 0.50
C VAL A 63 6.89 -3.69 -0.21
N ASN A 64 6.65 -2.62 -0.97
CA ASN A 64 7.70 -1.88 -1.67
C ASN A 64 8.73 -1.30 -0.69
N GLU A 65 8.26 -0.62 0.36
CA GLU A 65 9.13 -0.02 1.38
C GLU A 65 9.99 -1.09 2.07
N SER A 66 9.38 -2.21 2.45
CA SER A 66 10.06 -3.35 3.07
C SER A 66 11.09 -3.97 2.12
N ALA A 67 10.70 -4.22 0.87
CA ALA A 67 11.57 -4.79 -0.16
C ALA A 67 12.75 -3.86 -0.48
N THR A 68 12.52 -2.54 -0.52
CA THR A 68 13.56 -1.53 -0.74
C THR A 68 14.58 -1.52 0.40
N ALA A 69 14.12 -1.54 1.65
CA ALA A 69 14.98 -1.60 2.82
C ALA A 69 15.83 -2.90 2.84
N LEU A 70 15.18 -4.06 2.66
CA LEU A 70 15.86 -5.35 2.61
C LEU A 70 16.85 -5.44 1.44
N LYS A 71 16.46 -4.99 0.24
CA LYS A 71 17.34 -4.94 -0.92
C LYS A 71 18.62 -4.16 -0.62
N LYS A 72 18.51 -2.99 0.03
CA LYS A 72 19.67 -2.16 0.38
C LYS A 72 20.59 -2.88 1.37
N LYS A 73 20.06 -3.39 2.48
CA LYS A 73 20.83 -4.10 3.51
C LYS A 73 21.54 -5.32 2.92
N HIS A 74 20.81 -6.19 2.24
CA HIS A 74 21.36 -7.43 1.70
C HIS A 74 22.30 -7.19 0.51
N PHE A 75 22.12 -6.10 -0.25
CA PHE A 75 23.08 -5.69 -1.26
C PHE A 75 24.45 -5.37 -0.65
N ASP A 76 24.48 -4.59 0.43
CA ASP A 76 25.73 -4.23 1.11
C ASP A 76 26.42 -5.48 1.70
N LEU A 77 25.67 -6.40 2.32
CA LEU A 77 26.22 -7.67 2.84
C LEU A 77 26.81 -8.57 1.74
N VAL A 78 26.08 -8.76 0.64
CA VAL A 78 26.56 -9.54 -0.51
C VAL A 78 27.78 -8.87 -1.15
N TRP A 79 27.75 -7.54 -1.28
CA TRP A 79 28.90 -6.80 -1.78
C TRP A 79 30.12 -7.00 -0.87
N PHE A 80 29.94 -6.89 0.45
CA PHE A 80 31.00 -7.10 1.43
C PHE A 80 31.60 -8.50 1.33
N ALA A 81 30.77 -9.54 1.38
CA ALA A 81 31.22 -10.93 1.31
C ALA A 81 32.08 -11.20 0.06
N ARG A 82 31.68 -10.67 -1.10
CA ARG A 82 32.40 -10.84 -2.37
C ARG A 82 33.70 -10.05 -2.45
N ASN A 83 33.80 -8.93 -1.74
CA ASN A 83 34.89 -7.95 -1.93
C ASN A 83 35.81 -7.79 -0.73
N ARG A 84 35.51 -8.39 0.43
CA ARG A 84 36.26 -8.20 1.68
C ARG A 84 37.76 -8.47 1.58
N TYR A 85 38.17 -9.44 0.75
CA TYR A 85 39.58 -9.78 0.52
C TYR A 85 40.22 -8.96 -0.60
N ARG A 86 39.43 -8.55 -1.59
CA ARG A 86 39.91 -7.84 -2.78
C ARG A 86 40.10 -6.35 -2.51
N TYR A 87 39.24 -5.76 -1.69
CA TYR A 87 39.20 -4.32 -1.42
C TYR A 87 39.01 -4.01 0.07
N PRO A 88 39.93 -4.48 0.96
CA PRO A 88 39.76 -4.35 2.40
C PRO A 88 39.68 -2.89 2.88
N ASN A 89 40.41 -1.99 2.21
CA ASN A 89 40.51 -0.58 2.57
C ASN A 89 39.50 0.34 1.84
N HIS A 90 38.60 -0.22 1.03
CA HIS A 90 37.63 0.57 0.27
C HIS A 90 36.59 1.22 1.20
N GLY A 91 36.19 2.45 0.90
CA GLY A 91 35.26 3.21 1.75
C GLY A 91 33.95 2.48 2.02
N ALA A 92 33.40 1.78 1.01
CA ALA A 92 32.21 0.96 1.21
C ALA A 92 32.43 -0.20 2.20
N SER A 93 33.60 -0.86 2.16
CA SER A 93 33.93 -1.94 3.11
C SER A 93 33.96 -1.41 4.54
N LYS A 94 34.65 -0.27 4.77
CA LYS A 94 34.71 0.39 6.09
C LYS A 94 33.34 0.81 6.58
N ARG A 95 32.55 1.49 5.73
CA ARG A 95 31.19 1.93 6.06
C ARG A 95 30.29 0.77 6.48
N ILE A 96 30.38 -0.37 5.77
CA ILE A 96 29.57 -1.54 6.10
C ILE A 96 30.05 -2.16 7.42
N GLN A 97 31.37 -2.28 7.63
CA GLN A 97 31.94 -2.80 8.88
C GLN A 97 31.63 -1.96 10.13
N GLU A 98 31.53 -0.65 9.97
CA GLU A 98 31.21 0.30 11.05
C GLU A 98 29.70 0.43 11.29
N SER A 99 28.86 -0.17 10.43
CA SER A 99 27.42 -0.07 10.55
C SER A 99 26.85 -1.06 11.57
N GLU A 100 26.22 -0.52 12.62
CA GLU A 100 25.59 -1.32 13.67
C GLU A 100 24.48 -2.24 13.12
N GLU A 101 23.74 -1.81 12.09
CA GLU A 101 22.69 -2.59 11.43
C GLU A 101 23.20 -3.90 10.80
N HIS A 102 24.48 -3.93 10.44
CA HIS A 102 25.11 -5.06 9.74
C HIS A 102 25.95 -5.94 10.67
N ARG A 103 26.17 -5.54 11.94
CA ARG A 103 27.19 -6.16 12.80
C ARG A 103 27.02 -7.66 12.97
N GLU A 104 25.82 -8.11 13.32
CA GLU A 104 25.52 -9.53 13.54
C GLU A 104 25.69 -10.35 12.26
N ASP A 105 25.16 -9.83 11.14
CA ASP A 105 25.29 -10.48 9.83
C ASP A 105 26.75 -10.56 9.36
N LEU A 106 27.57 -9.56 9.69
CA LEU A 106 28.98 -9.53 9.35
C LEU A 106 29.79 -10.56 10.13
N ASP A 107 29.46 -10.80 11.39
CA ASP A 107 30.10 -11.83 12.21
C ASP A 107 29.82 -13.22 11.64
N LEU A 108 28.56 -13.48 11.24
CA LEU A 108 28.18 -14.71 10.55
C LEU A 108 28.88 -14.86 9.19
N LEU A 109 28.99 -13.79 8.42
CA LEU A 109 29.71 -13.83 7.13
C LEU A 109 31.20 -14.12 7.32
N LYS A 110 31.82 -13.68 8.43
CA LYS A 110 33.24 -13.92 8.76
C LYS A 110 33.50 -15.28 9.40
N SER A 111 32.45 -16.00 9.80
CA SER A 111 32.56 -17.34 10.36
C SER A 111 32.99 -18.38 9.32
N ASP A 112 33.28 -19.59 9.79
CA ASP A 112 33.61 -20.74 8.94
C ASP A 112 32.46 -21.10 7.97
N ASP A 113 31.21 -20.82 8.36
CA ASP A 113 30.00 -21.02 7.55
C ASP A 113 29.68 -19.79 6.66
N GLY A 114 30.66 -18.92 6.43
CA GLY A 114 30.47 -17.67 5.68
C GLY A 114 29.87 -17.85 4.28
N ASP A 115 30.14 -18.97 3.61
CA ASP A 115 29.58 -19.30 2.29
C ASP A 115 28.07 -19.57 2.35
N TYR A 116 27.61 -20.30 3.37
CA TYR A 116 26.18 -20.54 3.60
C TYR A 116 25.46 -19.21 3.84
N HIS A 117 26.01 -18.37 4.72
CA HIS A 117 25.43 -17.07 5.02
C HIS A 117 25.44 -16.16 3.80
N HIS A 118 26.51 -16.12 3.02
CA HIS A 118 26.54 -15.37 1.76
C HIS A 118 25.44 -15.85 0.79
N GLY A 119 25.25 -17.16 0.65
CA GLY A 119 24.16 -17.74 -0.15
C GLY A 119 22.78 -17.31 0.34
N PHE A 120 22.55 -17.33 1.65
CA PHE A 120 21.31 -16.84 2.26
C PHE A 120 21.09 -15.35 1.95
N GLN A 121 22.08 -14.48 2.20
CA GLN A 121 21.97 -13.03 1.93
C GLN A 121 21.72 -12.76 0.44
N ALA A 122 22.34 -13.52 -0.46
CA ALA A 122 22.10 -13.43 -1.90
C ALA A 122 20.68 -13.85 -2.28
N GLY A 123 20.13 -14.88 -1.64
CA GLY A 123 18.73 -15.30 -1.80
C GLY A 123 17.74 -14.22 -1.35
N VAL A 124 17.95 -13.62 -0.18
CA VAL A 124 17.08 -12.52 0.30
C VAL A 124 17.19 -11.29 -0.59
N LEU A 125 18.39 -10.96 -1.09
CA LEU A 125 18.58 -9.88 -2.06
C LEU A 125 17.79 -10.14 -3.36
N ALA A 126 17.81 -11.37 -3.87
CA ALA A 126 17.05 -11.75 -5.06
C ALA A 126 15.53 -11.64 -4.82
N ALA A 127 15.03 -12.18 -3.70
CA ALA A 127 13.63 -12.08 -3.33
C ALA A 127 13.18 -10.62 -3.16
N SER A 128 14.01 -9.78 -2.54
CA SER A 128 13.72 -8.36 -2.33
C SER A 128 13.63 -7.59 -3.65
N ARG A 129 14.48 -7.91 -4.64
CA ARG A 129 14.37 -7.35 -6.00
C ARG A 129 13.07 -7.76 -6.67
N MET A 130 12.71 -9.04 -6.60
CA MET A 130 11.46 -9.54 -7.16
C MET A 130 10.24 -8.84 -6.54
N PHE A 131 10.18 -8.72 -5.20
CA PHE A 131 9.07 -8.04 -4.54
C PHE A 131 9.03 -6.54 -4.84
N GLN A 132 10.18 -5.88 -4.95
CA GLN A 132 10.24 -4.49 -5.37
C GLN A 132 9.65 -4.33 -6.79
N GLU A 133 10.09 -5.14 -7.75
CA GLU A 133 9.57 -5.13 -9.13
C GLU A 133 8.07 -5.41 -9.20
N GLN A 134 7.56 -6.37 -8.41
CA GLN A 134 6.13 -6.66 -8.34
C GLN A 134 5.32 -5.51 -7.73
N SER A 135 5.87 -4.84 -6.71
CA SER A 135 5.21 -3.71 -6.07
C SER A 135 5.28 -2.41 -6.88
N ASP A 136 6.26 -2.27 -7.77
CA ASP A 136 6.41 -1.09 -8.65
C ASP A 136 5.31 -0.99 -9.73
N ILE A 137 4.48 -2.04 -9.91
CA ILE A 137 3.25 -2.02 -10.72
C ILE A 137 2.27 -0.92 -10.24
N LEU A 138 2.42 -0.45 -8.99
CA LEU A 138 1.66 0.68 -8.44
C LEU A 138 1.71 1.96 -9.29
N HIS A 139 2.78 2.20 -10.05
CA HIS A 139 2.89 3.39 -10.91
C HIS A 139 1.97 3.39 -12.14
N VAL A 140 1.23 2.29 -12.39
CA VAL A 140 0.30 2.19 -13.53
C VAL A 140 -1.11 2.68 -13.15
N ASN A 141 -1.42 2.80 -11.86
CA ASN A 141 -2.74 3.24 -11.38
C ASN A 141 -2.60 4.60 -10.67
N ASP A 142 -2.58 5.69 -11.45
CA ASP A 142 -2.76 7.06 -10.97
C ASP A 142 -4.21 7.26 -10.45
N GLN A 143 -4.62 6.51 -9.43
CA GLN A 143 -5.93 6.67 -8.78
C GLN A 143 -6.08 8.03 -8.09
N ASP A 144 -4.97 8.69 -7.75
CA ASP A 144 -4.95 10.07 -7.25
C ASP A 144 -5.54 11.07 -8.26
N GLU A 145 -5.41 10.81 -9.57
CA GLU A 145 -6.06 11.62 -10.60
C GLU A 145 -7.56 11.34 -10.69
N GLU A 146 -7.99 10.08 -10.57
CA GLU A 146 -9.42 9.74 -10.54
C GLU A 146 -10.15 10.29 -9.31
N GLU A 147 -9.53 10.24 -8.13
CA GLU A 147 -10.12 10.75 -6.89
C GLU A 147 -10.21 12.29 -6.92
N LYS A 148 -9.21 12.98 -7.48
CA LYS A 148 -9.27 14.42 -7.79
C LYS A 148 -10.36 14.73 -8.80
N LEU A 149 -10.49 13.96 -9.87
CA LEU A 149 -11.53 14.14 -10.90
C LEU A 149 -12.92 14.00 -10.29
N MET A 150 -13.14 13.02 -9.42
CA MET A 150 -14.40 12.85 -8.72
C MET A 150 -14.68 13.97 -7.73
N ALA A 151 -13.71 14.37 -6.90
CA ALA A 151 -13.87 15.50 -6.00
C ALA A 151 -14.19 16.81 -6.75
N ASN A 152 -13.58 17.01 -7.91
CA ASN A 152 -13.88 18.14 -8.80
C ASN A 152 -15.29 18.03 -9.41
N SER A 153 -15.74 16.83 -9.75
CA SER A 153 -17.10 16.59 -10.28
C SER A 153 -18.19 16.92 -9.25
N ILE A 154 -17.97 16.59 -7.98
CA ILE A 154 -18.88 16.89 -6.87
C ILE A 154 -18.97 18.41 -6.68
N LYS A 155 -17.82 19.10 -6.60
CA LYS A 155 -17.77 20.57 -6.51
C LYS A 155 -18.45 21.26 -7.70
N HIS A 156 -18.30 20.70 -8.91
CA HIS A 156 -18.96 21.23 -10.08
C HIS A 156 -20.48 21.09 -9.97
N ARG A 157 -20.98 19.92 -9.53
CA ARG A 157 -22.41 19.68 -9.31
C ARG A 157 -23.01 20.64 -8.28
N GLU A 158 -22.32 20.86 -7.17
CA GLU A 158 -22.73 21.83 -6.14
C GLU A 158 -22.84 23.26 -6.70
N LYS A 159 -21.83 23.71 -7.47
CA LYS A 159 -21.87 25.03 -8.13
C LYS A 159 -23.02 25.19 -9.11
N VAL A 160 -23.38 24.14 -9.83
CA VAL A 160 -24.51 24.15 -10.77
C VAL A 160 -25.83 24.32 -10.00
N GLU A 161 -26.03 23.58 -8.91
CA GLU A 161 -27.24 23.71 -8.08
C GLU A 161 -27.33 25.07 -7.37
N GLU A 162 -26.22 25.59 -6.86
CA GLU A 162 -26.15 26.95 -6.30
C GLU A 162 -26.51 28.01 -7.36
N SER A 163 -26.07 27.81 -8.62
CA SER A 163 -26.38 28.72 -9.72
C SER A 163 -27.86 28.67 -10.11
N LYS A 164 -28.48 27.47 -10.13
CA LYS A 164 -29.92 27.29 -10.40
C LYS A 164 -30.77 28.00 -9.35
N THR A 165 -30.50 27.75 -8.08
CA THR A 165 -31.24 28.37 -6.96
C THR A 165 -31.10 29.89 -6.95
N LYS A 166 -29.90 30.42 -7.27
CA LYS A 166 -29.66 31.86 -7.41
C LYS A 166 -30.43 32.48 -8.58
N PHE A 167 -30.57 31.76 -9.69
CA PHE A 167 -31.34 32.20 -10.85
C PHE A 167 -32.83 32.23 -10.56
N GLU A 168 -33.38 31.19 -9.93
CA GLU A 168 -34.78 31.12 -9.52
C GLU A 168 -35.12 32.24 -8.52
N ARG A 169 -34.24 32.50 -7.55
CA ARG A 169 -34.41 33.58 -6.58
C ARG A 169 -34.42 34.98 -7.22
N ARG A 170 -33.68 35.18 -8.32
CA ARG A 170 -33.76 36.44 -9.11
C ARG A 170 -35.04 36.54 -9.92
N ARG A 171 -35.59 35.41 -10.37
CA ARG A 171 -36.83 35.36 -11.14
C ARG A 171 -38.08 35.60 -10.27
N SER A 172 -37.99 35.31 -8.98
CA SER A 172 -39.04 35.57 -7.98
C SER A 172 -38.94 36.95 -7.32
N LEU A 173 -37.95 37.78 -7.68
CA LEU A 173 -37.96 39.17 -7.23
C LEU A 173 -39.16 39.88 -7.90
N PRO A 174 -39.94 40.66 -7.14
CA PRO A 174 -41.02 41.45 -7.73
C PRO A 174 -40.40 42.30 -8.84
N GLN A 175 -40.99 42.24 -10.03
CA GLN A 175 -40.63 43.18 -11.09
C GLN A 175 -40.77 44.56 -10.48
N VAL A 176 -39.65 45.27 -10.36
CA VAL A 176 -39.67 46.68 -9.97
C VAL A 176 -40.53 47.33 -11.04
N GLU A 177 -41.75 47.72 -10.67
CA GLU A 177 -42.63 48.48 -11.56
C GLU A 177 -41.80 49.64 -12.05
N ALA A 178 -41.66 49.73 -13.38
CA ALA A 178 -40.90 50.78 -14.02
C ALA A 178 -41.51 52.10 -13.55
N GLY A 179 -40.82 52.75 -12.61
CA GLY A 179 -41.26 54.01 -12.04
C GLY A 179 -41.50 54.97 -13.20
N GLU A 180 -42.69 55.56 -13.21
CA GLU A 180 -43.09 56.57 -14.18
C GLU A 180 -41.97 57.60 -14.31
N PHE A 181 -41.41 57.69 -15.52
CA PHE A 181 -40.45 58.73 -15.85
C PHE A 181 -41.19 60.06 -15.70
N PRO A 182 -40.70 61.00 -14.88
CA PRO A 182 -41.32 62.31 -14.79
C PRO A 182 -41.20 63.00 -16.15
N GLU A 183 -42.34 63.24 -16.81
CA GLU A 183 -42.42 64.18 -17.92
C GLU A 183 -42.30 65.60 -17.36
N ASN A 184 -41.13 66.20 -17.58
CA ASN A 184 -40.79 67.64 -17.53
C ASN A 184 -41.12 68.43 -16.27
#